data_AF-X1LHE1-F1
#
_entry.id   AF-X1LHE1-F1
#
_cell.length_a   1.000
_cell.length_b   1.000
_cell.length_c   1.000
_cell.angle_alpha   90.00
_cell.angle_beta   90.00
_cell.angle_gamma   90.00
#
_symmetry.space_group_name_H-M   'P 1'
#
loop_
_entity.id
_entity.type
_entity.pdbx_description
1 polymer ?
#
loop_
_entity_poly.entity_id
_entity_poly.type
_entity_poly.pdbx_seq_one_letter_code
_entity_poly.pdbx_strand_id
1 'polypeptide(L)' 'VALKVTADQVAAISTEAYPVPAPRPRNSRLALGKLEHTFNFKMPLWEQGVQRMLDEIQ' A
#
# COMPACT_ATOMS: atom_id res chain seq x y z
N VAL A 1 7.30 -19.60 -4.34
CA VAL A 1 8.72 -19.14 -4.30
C VAL A 1 9.16 -18.96 -2.85
N ALA A 2 10.35 -19.42 -2.46
CA ALA A 2 10.86 -19.17 -1.10
C ALA A 2 11.39 -17.73 -0.97
N LEU A 3 10.87 -16.97 -0.02
CA LEU A 3 11.32 -15.60 0.24
C LEU A 3 12.69 -15.62 0.95
N LYS A 4 13.55 -14.65 0.61
CA LYS A 4 14.89 -14.51 1.20
C LYS A 4 14.90 -13.87 2.59
N VAL A 5 13.81 -13.21 2.97
CA VAL A 5 13.68 -12.43 4.20
C VAL A 5 12.46 -12.91 4.97
N THR A 6 12.60 -13.02 6.29
CA THR A 6 11.51 -13.35 7.20
C THR A 6 10.86 -12.07 7.73
N ALA A 7 9.60 -12.14 8.16
CA ALA A 7 8.85 -10.95 8.57
C ALA A 7 9.49 -10.20 9.76
N ASP A 8 10.13 -10.94 10.68
CA ASP A 8 10.84 -10.41 11.85
C ASP A 8 12.10 -9.61 11.49
N GLN A 9 12.64 -9.78 10.28
CA GLN A 9 13.77 -9.00 9.79
C GLN A 9 13.36 -7.65 9.16
N VAL A 10 12.06 -7.35 9.08
CA VAL A 10 11.54 -6.09 8.55
C VAL A 10 11.39 -5.07 9.67
N ALA A 11 12.21 -4.01 9.65
CA ALA A 11 12.20 -2.95 10.65
C ALA A 11 11.78 -1.59 10.06
N ALA A 12 11.10 -0.77 10.88
CA ALA A 12 10.72 0.58 10.50
C ALA A 12 11.92 1.53 10.49
N ILE A 13 11.94 2.47 9.54
CA ILE A 13 12.96 3.51 9.39
C ILE A 13 12.30 4.84 8.97
N SER A 14 13.02 5.95 9.09
CA SER A 14 12.55 7.23 8.57
C SER A 14 12.80 7.38 7.07
N THR A 15 12.06 8.27 6.42
CA THR A 15 12.27 8.60 5.00
C THR A 15 13.69 9.14 4.74
N GLU A 16 14.25 9.89 5.69
CA GLU A 16 15.57 10.49 5.59
C GLU A 16 16.70 9.46 5.59
N ALA A 17 16.48 8.25 6.11
CA ALA A 17 17.46 7.16 6.07
C ALA A 17 17.72 6.65 4.64
N TYR A 18 16.79 6.90 3.70
CA TYR A 18 16.91 6.56 2.28
C TYR A 18 16.52 7.75 1.39
N PRO A 19 17.44 8.70 1.16
CA PRO A 19 17.14 9.89 0.39
C PRO A 19 16.89 9.56 -1.08
N VAL A 20 15.91 10.24 -1.67
CA VAL A 20 15.59 10.14 -3.10
C VAL A 20 15.56 11.54 -3.74
N PRO A 21 15.90 11.67 -5.04
CA PRO A 21 15.96 12.98 -5.69
C PRO A 21 14.63 13.77 -5.67
N ALA A 22 13.50 13.07 -5.80
CA ALA A 22 12.17 13.67 -5.74
C ALA A 22 11.56 13.46 -4.35
N PRO A 23 11.27 14.53 -3.58
CA PRO A 23 10.68 14.43 -2.26
C PRO A 23 9.37 13.62 -2.27
N ARG A 24 9.19 12.74 -1.29
CA ARG A 24 7.95 11.98 -1.10
C ARG A 24 7.04 12.71 -0.11
N PRO A 25 5.74 12.88 -0.43
CA PRO A 25 4.79 13.45 0.51
C PRO A 25 4.72 12.62 1.80
N ARG A 26 4.60 13.29 2.95
CA ARG A 26 4.38 12.62 4.24
C ARG A 26 2.96 12.05 4.38
N ASN A 27 2.02 12.55 3.59
CA ASN A 27 0.63 12.11 3.60
C ASN A 27 0.10 12.02 2.17
N SER A 28 -0.16 10.79 1.71
CA SER A 28 -0.77 10.50 0.41
C SER A 28 -2.21 9.99 0.52
N ARG A 29 -2.88 10.19 1.67
CA ARG A 29 -4.27 9.78 1.86
C ARG A 29 -5.21 10.60 0.97
N LEU A 30 -6.15 9.93 0.34
CA LEU A 30 -7.19 10.54 -0.51
C LEU A 30 -8.57 10.27 0.09
N ALA A 31 -9.45 11.28 0.05
CA ALA A 31 -10.84 11.13 0.46
C ALA A 31 -11.66 10.52 -0.68
N LEU A 32 -12.35 9.42 -0.40
CA LEU A 32 -13.06 8.62 -1.43
C LEU A 32 -14.57 8.93 -1.50
N GLY A 33 -15.10 9.75 -0.57
CA GLY A 33 -16.54 9.95 -0.41
C GLY A 33 -17.26 10.48 -1.65
N LYS A 34 -16.63 11.39 -2.43
CA LYS A 34 -17.22 11.88 -3.68
C LYS A 34 -17.40 10.74 -4.69
N LEU A 35 -16.37 9.90 -4.85
CA LEU A 35 -16.39 8.77 -5.78
C LEU A 35 -17.47 7.75 -5.39
N GLU A 36 -17.46 7.34 -4.12
CA GLU A 36 -18.43 6.37 -3.59
C GLU A 36 -19.87 6.85 -3.74
N HIS A 37 -20.14 8.12 -3.41
CA HIS A 37 -21.48 8.70 -3.54
C HIS A 37 -21.93 8.83 -4.99
N THR A 38 -21.06 9.36 -5.87
CA THR A 38 -21.41 9.58 -7.28
C THR A 38 -21.74 8.27 -8.00
N PHE A 39 -21.05 7.18 -7.67
CA PHE A 39 -21.18 5.91 -8.39
C PHE A 39 -21.86 4.80 -7.58
N ASN A 40 -22.38 5.13 -6.38
CA ASN A 40 -23.10 4.22 -5.50
C ASN A 40 -22.37 2.89 -5.25
N PHE A 41 -21.08 2.96 -4.92
CA PHE A 41 -20.27 1.80 -4.52
C PHE A 41 -19.37 2.12 -3.33
N LYS A 42 -18.80 1.07 -2.73
CA LYS A 42 -17.82 1.20 -1.64
C LYS A 42 -16.44 0.75 -2.08
N MET A 43 -15.44 1.53 -1.72
CA MET A 43 -14.05 1.18 -1.96
C MET A 43 -13.65 0.08 -0.97
N PRO A 44 -13.18 -1.08 -1.45
CA PRO A 44 -12.72 -2.14 -0.56
C PRO A 44 -11.44 -1.72 0.17
N LEU A 45 -11.17 -2.39 1.29
CA LEU A 45 -9.88 -2.27 1.97
C LEU A 45 -8.75 -2.75 1.05
N TRP A 46 -7.59 -2.08 1.10
CA TRP A 46 -6.48 -2.33 0.17
C TRP A 46 -5.91 -3.76 0.30
N GLU A 47 -5.99 -4.33 1.50
CA GLU A 47 -5.54 -5.69 1.83
C GLU A 47 -6.22 -6.74 0.95
N GLN A 48 -7.50 -6.54 0.62
CA GLN A 48 -8.26 -7.47 -0.23
C GLN A 48 -7.68 -7.54 -1.65
N GLY A 49 -7.29 -6.38 -2.20
CA GLY A 49 -6.67 -6.31 -3.53
C GLY A 49 -5.28 -6.94 -3.56
N VAL A 50 -4.47 -6.71 -2.51
CA VAL A 50 -3.13 -7.31 -2.39
C VAL A 50 -3.22 -8.82 -2.25
N GLN A 51 -4.10 -9.33 -1.39
CA GLN A 51 -4.28 -10.77 -1.20
C GLN A 51 -4.70 -11.45 -2.51
N ARG A 52 -5.74 -10.92 -3.17
CA ARG A 52 -6.19 -11.45 -4.46
C ARG A 52 -5.08 -11.49 -5.50
N MET A 53 -4.32 -10.42 -5.63
CA MET A 53 -3.21 -10.36 -6.59
C MET A 53 -2.16 -11.44 -6.30
N LEU A 54 -1.78 -11.61 -5.02
CA LEU A 54 -0.84 -12.66 -4.62
C LEU A 54 -1.37 -14.05 -4.93
N ASP A 55 -2.65 -14.32 -4.66
CA ASP A 55 -3.28 -15.62 -4.95
C ASP A 55 -3.29 -15.93 -6.46
N GLU A 56 -3.43 -14.91 -7.31
CA GLU A 56 -3.46 -15.08 -8.78
C GLU A 56 -2.07 -15.30 -9.41
N ILE A 57 -0.98 -14.82 -8.79
CA ILE A 57 0.38 -14.89 -9.36
C ILE A 57 1.31 -15.92 -8.72
N GLN A 58 0.85 -16.63 -7.68
CA GLN A 58 1.67 -17.59 -6.92
C GLN A 58 1.88 -18.93 -7.63
#